data_AF-A0A928PTS4-F1
#
_entry.id   AF-A0A928PTS4-F1
#
_cell.length_a   1.000
_cell.length_b   1.000
_cell.length_c   1.000
_cell.angle_alpha   90.00
_cell.angle_beta   90.00
_cell.angle_gamma   90.00
#
_symmetry.space_group_name_H-M   'P 1'
#
loop_
_entity.id
_entity.type
_entity.pdbx_description
1 polymer ?
#
loop_
_entity_poly.entity_id
_entity_poly.type
_entity_poly.pdbx_seq_one_letter_code
_entity_poly.pdbx_strand_id
1 'polypeptide(L)'
;LFSHTPDDNVIYMNTFSMTISPSFRVGYMVLPNHLVPEFEDKLGFYSCTVPTYIQFVLAELIANGDFERHINRVRRAKRKELNK
;
A
#
# COMPACT_ATOMS: atom_id res chain seq x y z
N LEU A 1 1.51 10.04 10.99
CA LEU A 1 0.05 10.20 10.76
C LEU A 1 -0.67 8.95 11.24
N PHE A 2 -0.39 7.76 10.70
CA PHE A 2 -0.70 6.49 11.37
C PHE A 2 0.23 6.23 12.56
N SER A 3 1.55 6.28 12.33
CA SER A 3 2.59 6.03 13.34
C SER A 3 2.72 7.09 14.46
N HIS A 4 1.83 8.10 14.48
CA HIS A 4 1.84 9.16 15.50
C HIS A 4 0.63 9.08 16.42
N THR A 5 -0.33 8.20 16.13
CA THR A 5 -1.46 7.98 17.02
C THR A 5 -1.10 6.83 17.96
N PRO A 6 -1.13 7.05 19.28
CA PRO A 6 -0.83 5.99 20.25
C PRO A 6 -1.95 4.93 20.30
N ASP A 7 -3.14 5.29 19.85
CA ASP A 7 -4.32 4.43 19.81
C ASP A 7 -4.48 3.77 18.43
N ASP A 8 -4.94 2.53 18.44
CA ASP A 8 -5.21 1.74 17.23
C ASP A 8 -6.55 2.16 16.61
N ASN A 9 -6.69 3.41 16.14
CA ASN A 9 -7.96 4.00 15.69
C ASN A 9 -7.90 4.64 14.28
N VAL A 10 -6.79 4.48 13.57
CA VAL A 10 -6.59 5.03 12.22
C VAL A 10 -6.52 3.90 11.21
N ILE A 11 -7.45 3.91 10.25
CA ILE A 11 -7.34 3.10 9.04
C ILE A 11 -6.43 3.84 8.05
N TYR A 12 -5.27 3.25 7.73
CA TYR A 12 -4.41 3.79 6.68
C TYR A 12 -4.75 3.14 5.35
N MET A 13 -4.94 3.93 4.30
CA MET A 13 -5.19 3.44 2.94
C MET A 13 -4.23 4.08 1.95
N ASN A 14 -3.75 3.28 0.99
CA ASN A 14 -2.89 3.77 -0.08
C ASN A 14 -3.00 2.88 -1.32
N THR A 15 -2.37 3.30 -2.42
CA THR A 15 -2.33 2.59 -3.70
C THR A 15 -0.92 2.50 -4.26
N PHE A 16 -0.66 1.44 -5.01
CA PHE A 16 0.57 1.31 -5.81
C PHE A 16 0.56 2.15 -7.09
N SER A 17 -0.53 2.85 -7.39
CA SER A 17 -0.70 3.59 -8.65
C SER A 17 0.33 4.71 -8.84
N MET A 18 0.68 5.43 -7.77
CA MET A 18 1.65 6.53 -7.81
C MET A 18 3.10 6.08 -7.55
N THR A 19 3.29 4.83 -7.15
CA THR A 19 4.57 4.32 -6.67
C THR A 19 5.18 3.27 -7.58
N ILE A 20 4.34 2.56 -8.36
CA ILE A 20 4.76 1.56 -9.34
C ILE A 20 4.18 1.90 -10.71
N SER A 21 2.86 1.86 -10.87
CA SER A 21 2.16 2.26 -12.10
C SER A 21 0.63 2.27 -11.90
N PRO A 22 -0.11 3.23 -12.51
CA PRO A 22 -1.58 3.26 -12.47
C PRO A 22 -2.26 1.99 -13.01
N SER A 23 -1.60 1.26 -13.93
CA SER A 23 -2.17 0.07 -14.57
C SER A 23 -2.34 -1.12 -13.63
N PHE A 24 -1.63 -1.14 -12.50
CA PHE A 24 -1.72 -2.23 -11.53
C PHE A 24 -3.08 -2.26 -10.82
N ARG A 25 -3.74 -1.11 -10.63
CA ARG A 25 -5.00 -0.96 -9.89
C ARG A 25 -5.01 -1.69 -8.54
N VAL A 26 -3.87 -1.68 -7.83
CA VAL A 26 -3.73 -2.31 -6.52
C VAL A 26 -3.76 -1.25 -5.42
N GLY A 27 -4.64 -1.45 -4.44
CA GLY A 27 -4.70 -0.73 -3.18
C GLY A 27 -4.25 -1.62 -2.03
N TYR A 28 -3.85 -1.01 -0.92
CA TYR A 28 -3.65 -1.71 0.35
C TYR A 28 -4.14 -0.84 1.50
N MET A 29 -4.48 -1.48 2.61
CA MET A 29 -4.87 -0.82 3.84
C MET A 29 -4.16 -1.44 5.04
N VAL A 30 -3.90 -0.62 6.05
CA VAL A 30 -3.50 -1.09 7.38
C VAL A 30 -4.70 -0.84 8.28
N LEU A 31 -5.29 -1.93 8.76
CA LEU A 31 -6.49 -1.93 9.57
C LEU A 31 -6.12 -2.10 11.05
N PRO A 32 -6.75 -1.35 11.96
CA PRO A 32 -6.72 -1.64 13.38
C PRO A 32 -7.18 -3.06 13.71
N ASN A 33 -6.50 -3.72 14.65
CA ASN A 33 -6.74 -5.13 14.98
C ASN A 33 -8.19 -5.35 15.46
N HIS A 34 -8.75 -4.40 16.20
CA HIS A 34 -10.10 -4.49 16.72
C HIS A 34 -11.20 -4.42 15.64
N LEU A 35 -10.87 -3.94 14.43
CA LEU A 35 -11.79 -3.89 13.28
C LEU A 35 -11.68 -5.10 12.37
N VAL A 36 -10.66 -5.96 12.55
CA VAL A 36 -10.47 -7.16 11.70
C VAL A 36 -11.71 -8.07 11.72
N PRO A 37 -12.33 -8.40 12.87
CA PRO A 37 -13.51 -9.26 12.86
C PRO A 37 -14.69 -8.67 12.09
N GLU A 38 -14.92 -7.36 12.23
CA GLU A 38 -16.00 -6.66 11.51
C GLU A 38 -15.70 -6.54 10.01
N PHE A 39 -14.43 -6.37 9.65
CA PHE A 39 -13.99 -6.39 8.26
C PHE A 39 -14.23 -7.76 7.61
N GLU A 40 -13.85 -8.85 8.27
CA GLU A 40 -14.07 -10.21 7.75
C GLU A 40 -15.57 -10.53 7.60
N ASP A 41 -16.40 -10.16 8.57
CA ASP A 41 -17.85 -10.36 8.52
C ASP A 41 -18.52 -9.60 7.35
N LYS A 42 -18.11 -8.33 7.15
CA LYS A 42 -18.74 -7.45 6.16
C LYS A 42 -18.11 -7.51 4.77
N LEU A 43 -16.83 -7.87 4.67
CA LEU A 43 -16.05 -7.74 3.44
C LEU A 43 -15.25 -9.00 3.09
N GLY A 44 -15.12 -9.98 4.00
CA GLY A 44 -14.37 -11.23 3.76
C GLY A 44 -14.94 -12.09 2.63
N PHE A 45 -16.21 -11.88 2.25
CA PHE A 45 -16.83 -12.56 1.10
C PHE A 45 -16.41 -11.97 -0.26
N TYR A 46 -15.83 -10.76 -0.30
CA TYR A 46 -15.32 -10.20 -1.56
C TYR A 46 -14.03 -10.91 -1.95
N SER A 47 -14.01 -11.55 -3.12
CA SER A 47 -12.77 -12.05 -3.71
C SER A 47 -11.80 -10.89 -3.92
N CYS A 48 -10.56 -11.03 -3.44
CA CYS A 48 -9.51 -10.07 -3.76
C CYS A 48 -9.44 -9.87 -5.28
N THR A 49 -9.72 -8.66 -5.75
CA THR A 49 -9.83 -8.36 -7.19
C THR A 49 -8.47 -8.22 -7.87
N VAL A 50 -7.38 -8.29 -7.09
CA VAL A 50 -6.01 -8.20 -7.59
C VAL A 50 -5.59 -9.56 -8.14
N PRO A 51 -5.19 -9.66 -9.43
CA PRO A 51 -4.70 -10.91 -9.99
C PRO A 51 -3.54 -11.49 -9.19
N THR A 52 -3.55 -12.81 -8.96
CA THR A 52 -2.55 -13.50 -8.12
C THR A 52 -1.10 -13.25 -8.57
N TYR A 53 -0.85 -13.19 -9.89
CA TYR A 53 0.51 -12.92 -10.40
C TYR A 53 1.02 -11.54 -9.96
N ILE A 54 0.14 -10.53 -9.87
CA ILE A 54 0.49 -9.20 -9.38
C ILE A 54 0.84 -9.26 -7.89
N GLN A 55 0.07 -10.03 -7.11
CA GLN A 55 0.35 -10.21 -5.68
C GLN A 55 1.73 -10.82 -5.45
N PHE A 56 2.12 -11.82 -6.25
CA PHE A 56 3.46 -12.43 -6.17
C PHE A 56 4.57 -11.44 -6.53
N VAL A 57 4.43 -10.70 -7.63
CA VAL A 57 5.42 -9.70 -8.04
C VAL A 57 5.58 -8.63 -6.96
N LEU A 58 4.49 -8.15 -6.38
CA LEU A 58 4.54 -7.17 -5.29
C LEU A 58 5.21 -7.75 -4.05
N ALA A 59 4.89 -8.98 -3.67
CA ALA A 59 5.51 -9.65 -2.54
C ALA A 59 7.03 -9.75 -2.71
N GLU A 60 7.49 -10.15 -3.91
CA GLU A 60 8.92 -10.25 -4.22
C GLU A 60 9.62 -8.88 -4.18
N LEU A 61 9.04 -7.86 -4.81
CA LEU A 61 9.60 -6.50 -4.80
C LEU A 61 9.71 -5.91 -3.39
N ILE A 62 8.75 -6.21 -2.52
CA ILE A 62 8.78 -5.77 -1.12
C ILE A 62 9.83 -6.56 -0.35
N ALA A 63 9.83 -7.89 -0.45
CA ALA A 63 10.75 -8.77 0.26
C ALA A 63 12.22 -8.48 -0.09
N ASN A 64 12.51 -8.17 -1.35
CA ASN A 64 13.86 -7.85 -1.82
C ASN A 64 14.29 -6.39 -1.54
N GLY A 65 13.37 -5.55 -1.03
CA GLY A 65 13.60 -4.12 -0.78
C GLY A 65 13.65 -3.25 -2.06
N ASP A 66 13.34 -3.82 -3.22
CA ASP A 66 13.34 -3.10 -4.50
C ASP A 66 12.27 -2.01 -4.54
N PHE A 67 11.12 -2.28 -3.93
CA PHE A 67 10.05 -1.30 -3.82
C PHE A 67 10.51 -0.04 -3.09
N GLU A 68 11.18 -0.18 -1.94
CA GLU A 68 11.70 0.96 -1.18
C GLU A 68 12.76 1.75 -1.97
N ARG A 69 13.68 1.05 -2.63
CA ARG A 69 14.68 1.68 -3.52
C ARG A 69 14.01 2.50 -4.63
N HIS A 70 12.97 1.96 -5.25
CA HIS A 70 12.20 2.65 -6.29
C HIS A 70 11.52 3.92 -5.75
N ILE A 71 10.82 3.82 -4.61
CA ILE A 71 10.17 4.96 -3.95
C ILE A 71 11.16 6.08 -3.66
N ASN A 72 12.33 5.73 -3.13
CA ASN A 72 13.36 6.71 -2.80
C ASN A 72 13.87 7.45 -4.04
N ARG A 73 14.01 6.75 -5.18
CA ARG A 73 14.36 7.36 -6.47
C ARG A 73 13.26 8.32 -6.96
N VAL A 74 12.00 7.89 -6.94
CA VAL A 74 10.84 8.72 -7.36
C VAL A 74 10.71 9.97 -6.51
N ARG A 75 10.83 9.85 -5.18
CA ARG A 75 10.81 10.99 -4.25
C ARG A 75 11.92 12.00 -4.54
N ARG A 76 13.14 11.52 -4.82
CA ARG A 76 14.26 12.39 -5.18
C ARG A 76 14.02 13.14 -6.49
N ALA A 77 13.46 12.47 -7.50
CA ALA A 77 13.10 13.11 -8.77
C ALA A 77 12.04 14.20 -8.56
N LYS A 78 10.95 13.88 -7.87
CA LYS A 78 9.85 14.82 -7.60
C LYS A 78 10.29 16.04 -6.79
N ARG A 79 11.20 15.86 -5.82
CA ARG A 79 11.80 16.98 -5.07
C ARG A 79 12.64 17.91 -5.96
N LYS A 80 13.37 17.37 -6.94
CA LYS A 80 14.13 18.20 -7.89
C LYS A 80 13.23 19.05 -8.78
N GLU A 81 12.07 18.52 -9.17
CA GLU A 81 11.09 19.26 -9.97
C GLU A 81 10.47 20.42 -9.19
N LEU A 82 10.17 20.23 -7.90
CA LEU A 82 9.58 21.26 -7.02
C LEU A 82 10.55 22.39 -6.65
N ASN A 83 11.86 22.15 -6.74
CA ASN A 83 12.92 23.12 -6.44
C ASN A 83 13.42 23.87 -7.69
N LYS A 84 12.79 23.63 -8.85
CA LYS A 84 13.02 24.34 -10.10
C LYS A 84 11.95 25.42 -10.27
#